data_AF-A0A972QW02-F1
#
_entry.id   AF-A0A972QW02-F1
#
_cell.length_a   1.000
_cell.length_b   1.000
_cell.length_c   1.000
_cell.angle_alpha   90.00
_cell.angle_beta   90.00
_cell.angle_gamma   90.00
#
_symmetry.space_group_name_H-M   'P 1'
#
loop_
_entity.id
_entity.type
_entity.pdbx_description
1 polymer ?
#
loop_
_entity_poly.entity_id
_entity_poly.type
_entity_poly.pdbx_seq_one_letter_code
_entity_poly.pdbx_strand_id
1 'polypeptide(L)'
;MRRPSKKILAGVVLAGIILVTLILALPLGGTSPGLKGGHEDYCVDFCTQSHYSWGLECGDENTGCLRDNNWDKVTGGTLVVGEGHTLTFTSSEAVAAFLPTDGPARSLTGEHINPTVTESGILGGQVTALKLNVLFSDEGIGKVEPACDGLRNMRIIKGPFSKMEVGDFLTLAEEVLGGDLTHLPSGVTLSDVNDTAASINENFGDCKTDNKYIETSKSESSIEQIGPP
;
A
#
# COMPACT_ATOMS: atom_id res chain seq x y z
N MET A 1 -60.35 -45.35 18.62
CA MET A 1 -60.54 -46.82 18.50
C MET A 1 -59.63 -47.27 17.35
N ARG A 2 -58.55 -48.04 17.43
CA ARG A 2 -57.98 -49.00 18.40
C ARG A 2 -56.43 -48.84 18.37
N ARG A 3 -55.79 -48.89 19.54
CA ARG A 3 -54.51 -49.62 19.76
C ARG A 3 -54.89 -50.99 20.39
N PRO A 4 -54.03 -52.02 20.55
CA PRO A 4 -52.58 -52.17 20.30
C PRO A 4 -52.25 -53.49 19.52
N SER A 5 -50.99 -53.86 19.25
CA SER A 5 -50.31 -54.88 20.09
C SER A 5 -48.79 -54.88 19.92
N LYS A 6 -48.09 -54.87 21.06
CA LYS A 6 -46.69 -55.25 21.24
C LYS A 6 -46.48 -56.75 20.94
N LYS A 7 -45.34 -57.09 20.35
CA LYS A 7 -44.63 -58.35 20.62
C LYS A 7 -43.15 -58.04 20.90
N ILE A 8 -42.66 -58.63 21.99
CA ILE A 8 -41.29 -58.63 22.52
C ILE A 8 -40.70 -60.01 22.16
N LEU A 9 -39.40 -60.13 21.85
CA LEU A 9 -38.39 -60.93 22.60
C LEU A 9 -37.11 -61.29 21.78
N ALA A 10 -35.98 -61.26 22.52
CA ALA A 10 -34.65 -61.86 22.29
C ALA A 10 -33.85 -61.41 21.04
N GLY A 11 -32.58 -61.01 21.08
CA GLY A 11 -31.51 -61.24 22.05
C GLY A 11 -30.34 -61.91 21.32
N VAL A 12 -29.35 -61.13 20.85
CA VAL A 12 -27.98 -61.61 20.55
C VAL A 12 -27.02 -60.46 20.84
N VAL A 13 -26.13 -60.69 21.79
CA VAL A 13 -24.92 -59.91 22.04
C VAL A 13 -23.89 -60.35 21.00
N LEU A 14 -23.41 -59.44 20.16
CA LEU A 14 -22.11 -59.59 19.51
C LEU A 14 -21.34 -58.27 19.68
N ALA A 15 -20.22 -58.36 20.40
CA ALA A 15 -19.26 -57.30 20.57
C ALA A 15 -18.66 -56.93 19.20
N GLY A 16 -18.81 -55.67 18.81
CA GLY A 16 -18.23 -55.09 17.60
C GLY A 16 -17.72 -53.70 17.90
N ILE A 17 -16.39 -53.59 17.93
CA ILE A 17 -15.55 -52.41 18.13
C ILE A 17 -16.17 -51.14 17.52
N ILE A 18 -16.51 -50.15 18.35
CA ILE A 18 -16.84 -48.79 17.91
C ILE A 18 -15.51 -48.09 17.65
N LEU A 19 -15.13 -47.96 16.38
CA LEU A 19 -14.10 -47.03 15.96
C LEU A 19 -14.70 -45.62 16.03
N VAL A 20 -14.45 -44.91 17.14
CA VAL A 20 -14.75 -43.48 17.25
C VAL A 20 -13.75 -42.74 16.35
N THR A 21 -14.15 -42.46 15.13
CA THR A 21 -13.43 -41.50 14.28
C THR A 21 -13.71 -40.10 14.81
N LEU A 22 -12.71 -39.55 15.49
CA LEU A 22 -12.64 -38.15 15.88
C LEU A 22 -12.60 -37.30 14.60
N ILE A 23 -13.75 -36.78 14.17
CA ILE A 23 -13.80 -35.74 13.14
C ILE A 23 -13.43 -34.43 13.83
N LEU A 24 -12.16 -34.02 13.71
CA LEU A 24 -11.77 -32.64 13.95
C LEU A 24 -12.50 -31.78 12.90
N ALA A 25 -13.46 -30.98 13.35
CA ALA A 25 -13.96 -29.85 12.59
C ALA A 25 -12.83 -28.83 12.47
N LEU A 26 -12.16 -28.81 11.32
CA LEU A 26 -11.27 -27.70 10.97
C LEU A 26 -12.14 -26.45 10.72
N PRO A 27 -11.74 -25.27 11.21
CA PRO A 27 -12.41 -24.05 10.81
C PRO A 27 -12.22 -23.86 9.31
N LEU A 28 -13.32 -23.65 8.58
CA LEU A 28 -13.29 -23.14 7.21
C LEU A 28 -12.87 -21.66 7.28
N GLY A 29 -11.58 -21.44 7.55
CA GLY A 29 -10.90 -20.19 7.23
C GLY A 29 -10.73 -20.13 5.73
N GLY A 30 -11.44 -19.21 5.09
CA GLY A 30 -11.22 -18.89 3.69
C GLY A 30 -9.79 -18.41 3.49
N THR A 31 -9.04 -19.12 2.67
CA THR A 31 -7.80 -18.60 2.10
C THR A 31 -8.09 -18.26 0.65
N SER A 32 -8.12 -16.97 0.34
CA SER A 32 -7.93 -16.48 -1.03
C SER A 32 -6.69 -17.17 -1.64
N PRO A 33 -6.66 -17.48 -2.94
CA PRO A 33 -5.54 -18.19 -3.53
C PRO A 33 -4.30 -17.28 -3.50
N GLY A 34 -3.45 -17.46 -2.49
CA GLY A 34 -2.13 -16.88 -2.44
C GLY A 34 -1.30 -17.39 -3.61
N LEU A 35 -0.63 -16.47 -4.30
CA LEU A 35 0.33 -16.77 -5.35
C LEU A 35 1.40 -17.71 -4.80
N LYS A 36 1.41 -18.95 -5.29
CA LYS A 36 2.48 -19.91 -5.02
C LYS A 36 3.63 -19.65 -5.99
N GLY A 37 4.68 -19.00 -5.50
CA GLY A 37 5.99 -18.97 -6.14
C GLY A 37 7.06 -19.21 -5.08
N GLY A 38 7.83 -20.29 -5.21
CA GLY A 38 9.04 -20.48 -4.41
C GLY A 38 10.18 -19.64 -4.98
N HIS A 39 10.74 -18.74 -4.18
CA HIS A 39 12.02 -18.10 -4.48
C HIS A 39 12.70 -17.62 -3.19
N GLU A 40 14.02 -17.80 -3.13
CA GLU A 40 14.93 -17.54 -2.01
C GLU A 40 14.88 -16.08 -1.51
N ASP A 41 14.55 -15.81 -0.25
CA ASP A 41 14.87 -14.52 0.43
C ASP A 41 14.50 -13.22 -0.35
N TYR A 42 13.41 -13.25 -1.12
CA TYR A 42 12.92 -12.09 -1.87
C TYR A 42 11.85 -11.33 -1.09
N CYS A 43 12.12 -10.04 -0.94
CA CYS A 43 11.20 -9.02 -0.48
C CYS A 43 9.99 -8.86 -1.39
N VAL A 44 8.90 -9.57 -1.14
CA VAL A 44 7.64 -9.43 -1.89
C VAL A 44 6.52 -9.68 -0.88
N ASP A 45 5.64 -8.73 -0.53
CA ASP A 45 4.99 -7.72 -1.35
C ASP A 45 4.80 -6.39 -0.58
N PHE A 46 4.86 -5.27 -1.29
CA PHE A 46 4.42 -3.97 -0.77
C PHE A 46 3.01 -3.71 -1.28
N CYS A 47 2.20 -2.99 -0.52
CA CYS A 47 0.96 -2.43 -1.02
C CYS A 47 1.14 -0.93 -1.22
N THR A 48 1.00 -0.47 -2.45
CA THR A 48 0.85 0.95 -2.73
C THR A 48 -0.57 1.23 -3.18
N GLN A 49 -1.00 2.47 -2.94
CA GLN A 49 -2.36 2.90 -3.15
C GLN A 49 -2.34 4.16 -3.99
N SER A 50 -3.23 4.23 -4.97
CA SER A 50 -3.41 5.42 -5.78
C SER A 50 -4.00 6.56 -4.94
N HIS A 51 -3.89 7.79 -5.41
CA HIS A 51 -4.60 8.92 -4.80
C HIS A 51 -6.12 8.75 -4.81
N TYR A 52 -6.69 8.00 -5.76
CA TYR A 52 -8.10 7.61 -5.74
C TYR A 52 -8.41 6.67 -4.56
N SER A 53 -7.59 5.64 -4.35
CA SER A 53 -7.80 4.67 -3.26
C SER A 53 -7.67 5.34 -1.89
N TRP A 54 -6.69 6.24 -1.72
CA TRP A 54 -6.54 7.03 -0.49
C TRP A 54 -7.65 8.05 -0.26
N GLY A 55 -8.45 8.40 -1.28
CA GLY A 55 -9.61 9.28 -1.16
C GLY A 55 -10.92 8.57 -0.82
N LEU A 56 -10.92 7.24 -0.74
CA LEU A 56 -12.15 6.50 -0.41
C LEU A 56 -12.61 6.79 1.03
N GLU A 57 -13.92 6.86 1.20
CA GLU A 57 -14.57 6.72 2.50
C GLU A 57 -14.37 5.29 3.02
N CYS A 58 -14.22 5.12 4.34
CA CYS A 58 -14.14 3.78 4.92
C CYS A 58 -15.45 3.01 4.69
N GLY A 59 -15.34 1.85 4.06
CA GLY A 59 -16.43 0.93 3.75
C GLY A 59 -16.02 -0.53 3.97
N ASP A 60 -16.11 -1.36 2.92
CA ASP A 60 -15.82 -2.80 2.93
C ASP A 60 -14.32 -3.12 3.13
N GLU A 61 -13.73 -2.67 4.25
CA GLU A 61 -12.30 -2.82 4.58
C GLU A 61 -11.35 -2.28 3.48
N ASN A 62 -11.81 -1.25 2.77
CA ASN A 62 -11.04 -0.61 1.70
C ASN A 62 -9.88 0.27 2.24
N THR A 63 -9.14 0.89 1.33
CA THR A 63 -8.02 1.78 1.65
C THR A 63 -8.42 2.97 2.54
N GLY A 64 -9.67 3.44 2.45
CA GLY A 64 -10.21 4.44 3.38
C GLY A 64 -10.19 3.94 4.83
N CYS A 65 -10.63 2.70 5.08
CA CYS A 65 -10.53 2.10 6.41
C CYS A 65 -9.08 1.87 6.85
N LEU A 66 -8.19 1.49 5.93
CA LEU A 66 -6.76 1.37 6.23
C LEU A 66 -6.19 2.71 6.70
N ARG A 67 -6.52 3.81 6.00
CA ARG A 67 -6.14 5.18 6.35
C ARG A 67 -6.67 5.56 7.73
N ASP A 68 -7.97 5.43 7.95
CA ASP A 68 -8.66 5.92 9.15
C ASP A 68 -8.19 5.17 10.41
N ASN A 69 -8.10 3.84 10.33
CA ASN A 69 -7.71 3.00 11.47
C ASN A 69 -6.26 3.19 11.92
N ASN A 70 -5.39 3.73 11.05
CA ASN A 70 -3.95 3.85 11.31
C ASN A 70 -3.45 5.30 11.31
N TRP A 71 -4.35 6.28 11.16
CA TRP A 71 -4.00 7.69 10.97
C TRP A 71 -3.05 8.23 12.05
N ASP A 72 -3.42 8.09 13.32
CA ASP A 72 -2.63 8.61 14.43
C ASP A 72 -1.27 7.93 14.55
N LYS A 73 -1.22 6.61 14.27
CA LYS A 73 0.02 5.84 14.31
C LYS A 73 0.99 6.33 13.22
N VAL A 74 0.49 6.57 12.01
CA VAL A 74 1.31 6.92 10.84
C VAL A 74 1.69 8.40 10.81
N THR A 75 0.79 9.29 11.24
CA THR A 75 0.95 10.74 11.07
C THR A 75 1.17 11.49 12.37
N GLY A 76 0.96 10.86 13.52
CA GLY A 76 0.89 11.58 14.81
C GLY A 76 -0.34 12.49 14.93
N GLY A 77 -1.36 12.28 14.09
CA GLY A 77 -2.61 13.03 14.06
C GLY A 77 -2.63 14.19 13.05
N THR A 78 -1.51 14.53 12.41
CA THR A 78 -1.45 15.59 11.39
C THR A 78 -0.48 15.21 10.28
N LEU A 79 -0.94 15.30 9.04
CA LEU A 79 -0.10 15.13 7.85
C LEU A 79 0.17 16.49 7.23
N VAL A 80 1.45 16.86 7.10
CA VAL A 80 1.89 18.02 6.31
C VAL A 80 2.49 17.51 5.01
N VAL A 81 2.11 18.06 3.86
CA VAL A 81 2.61 17.70 2.53
C VAL A 81 3.15 18.94 1.83
N GLY A 82 4.36 18.87 1.29
CA GLY A 82 5.06 20.00 0.67
C GLY A 82 6.10 20.65 1.58
N GLU A 83 7.02 21.41 0.99
CA GLU A 83 8.04 22.20 1.68
C GLU A 83 8.05 23.66 1.19
N GLY A 84 8.12 24.63 2.11
CA GLY A 84 7.86 26.03 1.78
C GLY A 84 6.38 26.32 1.85
N HIS A 85 5.63 25.96 0.81
CA HIS A 85 4.16 25.91 0.83
C HIS A 85 3.61 24.51 1.08
N THR A 86 2.56 24.41 1.89
CA THR A 86 2.08 23.12 2.39
C THR A 86 0.57 22.90 2.27
N LEU A 87 0.20 21.63 2.17
CA LEU A 87 -1.11 21.10 2.52
C LEU A 87 -1.00 20.50 3.93
N THR A 88 -1.80 20.99 4.87
CA THR A 88 -1.87 20.43 6.23
C THR A 88 -3.23 19.77 6.44
N PHE A 89 -3.23 18.46 6.68
CA PHE A 89 -4.41 17.68 7.01
C PHE A 89 -4.40 17.31 8.49
N THR A 90 -5.40 17.77 9.23
CA THR A 90 -5.51 17.54 10.68
C THR A 90 -6.28 16.27 11.03
N SER A 91 -6.76 15.52 10.03
CA SER A 91 -7.45 14.24 10.21
C SER A 91 -7.40 13.40 8.92
N SER A 92 -7.72 12.11 9.04
CA SER A 92 -7.80 11.23 7.87
C SER A 92 -8.98 11.60 6.96
N GLU A 93 -10.09 12.10 7.52
CA GLU A 93 -11.24 12.57 6.75
C GLU A 93 -10.90 13.82 5.94
N ALA A 94 -9.99 14.67 6.42
CA ALA A 94 -9.52 15.81 5.63
C ALA A 94 -8.75 15.36 4.38
N VAL A 95 -7.98 14.28 4.48
CA VAL A 95 -7.34 13.64 3.30
C VAL A 95 -8.40 13.03 2.39
N ALA A 96 -9.41 12.34 2.94
CA ALA A 96 -10.52 11.77 2.18
C ALA A 96 -11.26 12.84 1.37
N ALA A 97 -11.50 14.00 1.97
CA ALA A 97 -12.20 15.11 1.34
C ALA A 97 -11.36 15.84 0.26
N PHE A 98 -10.03 15.71 0.31
CA PHE A 98 -9.11 16.29 -0.66
C PHE A 98 -8.87 15.38 -1.86
N LEU A 99 -8.84 14.06 -1.65
CA LEU A 99 -8.52 13.08 -2.67
C LEU A 99 -9.79 12.41 -3.25
N PRO A 100 -9.83 12.09 -4.56
CA PRO A 100 -8.84 12.39 -5.57
C PRO A 100 -8.87 13.87 -6.01
N THR A 101 -7.76 14.32 -6.58
CA THR A 101 -7.63 15.63 -7.21
C THR A 101 -7.52 15.49 -8.73
N ASP A 102 -7.99 16.49 -9.47
CA ASP A 102 -7.84 16.60 -10.92
C ASP A 102 -7.13 17.90 -11.31
N GLY A 103 -6.99 18.13 -12.62
CA GLY A 103 -6.44 19.37 -13.17
C GLY A 103 -4.94 19.32 -13.45
N PRO A 104 -4.34 20.44 -13.90
CA PRO A 104 -2.93 20.47 -14.29
C PRO A 104 -2.00 20.34 -13.07
N ALA A 105 -0.84 19.69 -13.26
CA ALA A 105 0.21 19.64 -12.26
C ALA A 105 0.82 21.04 -12.05
N ARG A 106 0.69 21.57 -10.83
CA ARG A 106 1.20 22.89 -10.44
C ARG A 106 1.74 22.86 -9.01
N SER A 107 2.63 23.80 -8.69
CA SER A 107 3.02 24.08 -7.31
C SER A 107 1.92 24.84 -6.57
N LEU A 108 1.96 24.75 -5.25
CA LEU A 108 1.23 25.61 -4.33
C LEU A 108 1.78 27.03 -4.38
N THR A 109 0.92 27.98 -4.04
CA THR A 109 1.21 29.41 -3.94
C THR A 109 0.98 29.96 -2.53
N GLY A 110 0.64 29.08 -1.58
CA GLY A 110 0.38 29.40 -0.18
C GLY A 110 0.12 28.14 0.66
N GLU A 111 -0.03 28.34 1.98
CA GLU A 111 -0.42 27.28 2.91
C GLU A 111 -1.92 27.00 2.85
N HIS A 112 -2.30 25.73 2.94
CA HIS A 112 -3.70 25.31 2.98
C HIS A 112 -3.92 24.32 4.13
N ILE A 113 -4.93 24.57 4.96
CA ILE A 113 -5.31 23.67 6.07
C ILE A 113 -6.66 23.02 5.74
N ASN A 114 -6.67 21.68 5.74
CA ASN A 114 -7.81 20.84 5.34
C ASN A 114 -8.48 21.29 4.02
N PRO A 115 -7.72 21.58 2.95
CA PRO A 115 -8.33 21.96 1.68
C PRO A 115 -9.08 20.77 1.08
N THR A 116 -10.15 21.05 0.33
CA THR A 116 -10.80 20.04 -0.54
C THR A 116 -10.39 20.19 -2.01
N VAL A 117 -9.77 21.32 -2.35
CA VAL A 117 -9.21 21.63 -3.68
C VAL A 117 -8.16 22.72 -3.53
N THR A 118 -7.11 22.66 -4.35
CA THR A 118 -6.07 23.69 -4.41
C THR A 118 -5.62 23.90 -5.86
N GLU A 119 -4.83 24.95 -6.06
CA GLU A 119 -4.21 25.29 -7.35
C GLU A 119 -3.19 24.24 -7.82
N SER A 120 -2.66 23.40 -6.92
CA SER A 120 -1.66 22.37 -7.26
C SER A 120 -2.19 21.24 -8.13
N GLY A 121 -3.52 21.10 -8.21
CA GLY A 121 -4.20 20.12 -9.06
C GLY A 121 -3.74 18.69 -8.78
N ILE A 122 -3.58 17.90 -9.85
CA ILE A 122 -3.20 16.49 -9.78
C ILE A 122 -1.88 16.24 -9.03
N LEU A 123 -0.93 17.18 -9.08
CA LEU A 123 0.35 17.05 -8.38
C LEU A 123 0.14 16.98 -6.86
N GLY A 124 -0.71 17.85 -6.32
CA GLY A 124 -1.01 17.85 -4.88
C GLY A 124 -1.59 16.52 -4.41
N GLY A 125 -2.49 15.92 -5.19
CA GLY A 125 -3.05 14.61 -4.85
C GLY A 125 -2.04 13.47 -4.97
N GLN A 126 -1.24 13.43 -6.04
CA GLN A 126 -0.25 12.37 -6.23
C GLN A 126 0.87 12.39 -5.19
N VAL A 127 1.37 13.59 -4.83
CA VAL A 127 2.40 13.73 -3.79
C VAL A 127 1.84 13.40 -2.40
N THR A 128 0.59 13.79 -2.10
CA THR A 128 -0.09 13.38 -0.86
C THR A 128 -0.20 11.85 -0.77
N ALA A 129 -0.63 11.19 -1.85
CA ALA A 129 -0.72 9.74 -1.91
C ALA A 129 0.65 9.05 -1.79
N LEU A 130 1.69 9.60 -2.41
CA LEU A 130 3.05 9.09 -2.31
C LEU A 130 3.57 9.16 -0.88
N LYS A 131 3.35 10.30 -0.21
CA LYS A 131 3.74 10.47 1.20
C LYS A 131 3.04 9.45 2.09
N LEU A 132 1.74 9.22 1.90
CA LEU A 132 1.00 8.19 2.64
C LEU A 132 1.57 6.79 2.37
N ASN A 133 1.82 6.42 1.10
CA ASN A 133 2.41 5.13 0.76
C ASN A 133 3.76 4.91 1.46
N VAL A 134 4.61 5.93 1.51
CA VAL A 134 5.91 5.87 2.20
C VAL A 134 5.72 5.73 3.72
N LEU A 135 4.92 6.59 4.35
CA LEU A 135 4.74 6.56 5.81
C LEU A 135 4.07 5.26 6.30
N PHE A 136 3.04 4.77 5.59
CA PHE A 136 2.41 3.48 5.91
C PHE A 136 3.41 2.33 5.77
N SER A 137 4.24 2.35 4.72
CA SER A 137 5.29 1.36 4.53
C SER A 137 6.36 1.45 5.63
N ASP A 138 6.76 2.64 6.04
CA ASP A 138 7.75 2.82 7.11
C ASP A 138 7.23 2.25 8.45
N GLU A 139 5.92 2.35 8.71
CA GLU A 139 5.23 1.73 9.86
C GLU A 139 4.94 0.21 9.72
N GLY A 140 5.34 -0.39 8.59
CA GLY A 140 5.09 -1.80 8.27
C GLY A 140 3.63 -2.13 7.97
N ILE A 141 2.78 -1.13 7.76
CA ILE A 141 1.35 -1.31 7.48
C ILE A 141 1.16 -1.48 5.98
N GLY A 142 0.41 -2.50 5.57
CA GLY A 142 0.26 -2.84 4.14
C GLY A 142 1.49 -3.52 3.55
N LYS A 143 2.34 -4.17 4.36
CA LYS A 143 3.37 -5.11 3.89
C LYS A 143 2.84 -6.54 3.93
N VAL A 144 3.22 -7.35 2.93
CA VAL A 144 3.10 -8.82 2.99
C VAL A 144 4.45 -9.36 3.45
N GLU A 145 4.44 -10.21 4.48
CA GLU A 145 5.66 -10.71 5.12
C GLU A 145 6.51 -11.61 4.20
N PRO A 146 7.86 -11.59 4.32
CA PRO A 146 8.63 -10.82 5.29
C PRO A 146 8.76 -9.33 4.95
N ALA A 147 8.63 -8.47 5.96
CA ALA A 147 8.78 -7.02 5.80
C ALA A 147 10.20 -6.63 5.36
N CYS A 148 10.28 -5.90 4.25
CA CYS A 148 11.54 -5.40 3.71
C CYS A 148 11.81 -3.94 4.02
N ASP A 149 13.00 -3.48 3.60
CA ASP A 149 13.37 -2.06 3.58
C ASP A 149 12.17 -1.26 3.06
N GLY A 150 11.73 -0.24 3.83
CA GLY A 150 10.50 0.51 3.53
C GLY A 150 10.47 1.05 2.11
N LEU A 151 9.28 1.36 1.57
CA LEU A 151 9.10 1.87 0.21
C LEU A 151 10.09 3.00 -0.12
N ARG A 152 10.38 3.84 0.88
CA ARG A 152 11.40 4.90 0.85
C ARG A 152 12.75 4.47 0.25
N ASN A 153 13.22 3.27 0.57
CA ASN A 153 14.56 2.78 0.23
C ASN A 153 14.58 2.02 -1.11
N MET A 154 13.43 1.93 -1.80
CA MET A 154 13.38 1.36 -3.14
C MET A 154 13.91 2.34 -4.16
N ARG A 155 14.47 1.80 -5.24
CA ARG A 155 15.08 2.58 -6.32
C ARG A 155 14.13 2.67 -7.50
N ILE A 156 13.92 3.87 -8.03
CA ILE A 156 13.22 4.12 -9.28
C ILE A 156 14.07 3.61 -10.44
N ILE A 157 13.51 2.80 -11.35
CA ILE A 157 14.26 2.21 -12.48
C ILE A 157 13.85 2.74 -13.85
N LYS A 158 12.83 3.61 -13.92
CA LYS A 158 12.31 4.16 -15.18
C LYS A 158 12.11 5.67 -15.06
N GLY A 159 12.12 6.36 -16.22
CA GLY A 159 11.80 7.78 -16.30
C GLY A 159 12.94 8.72 -15.88
N PRO A 160 12.66 10.03 -15.82
CA PRO A 160 13.67 11.07 -15.60
C PRO A 160 14.33 11.01 -14.21
N PHE A 161 13.68 10.39 -13.23
CA PHE A 161 14.16 10.22 -11.86
C PHE A 161 14.76 8.81 -11.62
N SER A 162 15.13 8.08 -12.67
CA SER A 162 15.76 6.77 -12.51
C SER A 162 17.02 6.86 -11.64
N LYS A 163 17.26 5.81 -10.85
CA LYS A 163 18.32 5.66 -9.84
C LYS A 163 18.12 6.43 -8.54
N MET A 164 17.14 7.32 -8.44
CA MET A 164 16.78 7.92 -7.15
C MET A 164 16.08 6.89 -6.26
N GLU A 165 16.31 6.98 -4.96
CA GLU A 165 15.46 6.31 -3.99
C GLU A 165 14.09 6.99 -3.95
N VAL A 166 13.03 6.24 -3.64
CA VAL A 166 11.67 6.80 -3.52
C VAL A 166 11.62 7.89 -2.45
N GLY A 167 12.40 7.75 -1.37
CA GLY A 167 12.56 8.75 -0.33
C GLY A 167 13.10 10.08 -0.84
N ASP A 168 14.18 10.03 -1.62
CA ASP A 168 14.81 11.21 -2.20
C ASP A 168 13.87 11.86 -3.23
N PHE A 169 13.19 11.04 -4.02
CA PHE A 169 12.18 11.54 -4.95
C PHE A 169 11.00 12.19 -4.22
N LEU A 170 10.50 11.61 -3.12
CA LEU A 170 9.44 12.21 -2.31
C LEU A 170 9.88 13.58 -1.77
N THR A 171 11.09 13.70 -1.24
CA THR A 171 11.63 15.01 -0.79
C THR A 171 11.60 16.03 -1.91
N LEU A 172 12.15 15.70 -3.09
CA LEU A 172 12.10 16.59 -4.27
C LEU A 172 10.67 16.93 -4.66
N ALA A 173 9.75 15.95 -4.62
CA ALA A 173 8.35 16.15 -4.97
C ALA A 173 7.65 17.10 -3.99
N GLU A 174 7.99 17.06 -2.69
CA GLU A 174 7.48 17.99 -1.69
C GLU A 174 8.04 19.41 -1.86
N GLU A 175 9.32 19.57 -2.19
CA GLU A 175 9.94 20.87 -2.50
C GLU A 175 9.27 21.55 -3.71
N VAL A 176 9.14 20.82 -4.84
CA VAL A 176 8.55 21.40 -6.05
C VAL A 176 7.05 21.60 -5.92
N LEU A 177 6.35 20.76 -5.14
CA LEU A 177 4.95 21.00 -4.78
C LEU A 177 4.83 22.29 -3.98
N GLY A 178 5.72 22.55 -3.02
CA GLY A 178 5.69 23.76 -2.21
C GLY A 178 6.29 25.00 -2.88
N GLY A 179 6.72 24.89 -4.14
CA GLY A 179 7.06 26.02 -5.00
C GLY A 179 8.55 26.23 -5.26
N ASP A 180 9.42 25.41 -4.67
CA ASP A 180 10.85 25.46 -4.97
C ASP A 180 11.18 24.56 -6.18
N LEU A 181 11.38 25.20 -7.33
CA LEU A 181 11.74 24.50 -8.57
C LEU A 181 13.25 24.38 -8.79
N THR A 182 14.09 24.85 -7.85
CA THR A 182 15.54 24.93 -8.05
C THR A 182 16.23 23.56 -8.08
N HIS A 183 15.64 22.55 -7.45
CA HIS A 183 16.12 21.16 -7.45
C HIS A 183 15.56 20.30 -8.59
N LEU A 184 14.68 20.85 -9.42
CA LEU A 184 14.14 20.13 -10.57
C LEU A 184 15.24 19.98 -11.65
N PRO A 185 15.54 18.75 -12.13
CA PRO A 185 16.57 18.58 -13.16
C PRO A 185 16.22 19.34 -14.45
N SER A 186 17.25 19.83 -15.15
CA SER A 186 17.05 20.59 -16.39
C SER A 186 16.23 19.80 -17.41
N GLY A 187 15.14 20.42 -17.89
CA GLY A 187 14.24 19.81 -18.88
C GLY A 187 13.15 18.92 -18.30
N VAL A 188 13.14 18.70 -16.98
CA VAL A 188 12.07 18.01 -16.25
C VAL A 188 11.00 19.03 -15.86
N THR A 189 9.74 18.61 -15.91
CA THR A 189 8.57 19.42 -15.63
C THR A 189 7.82 18.91 -14.39
N LEU A 190 6.89 19.72 -13.87
CA LEU A 190 5.97 19.26 -12.82
C LEU A 190 5.07 18.10 -13.28
N SER A 191 4.83 17.96 -14.58
CA SER A 191 4.12 16.79 -15.12
C SER A 191 4.96 15.53 -14.98
N ASP A 192 6.27 15.61 -15.19
CA ASP A 192 7.16 14.46 -15.02
C ASP A 192 7.22 14.02 -13.54
N VAL A 193 7.23 14.99 -12.61
CA VAL A 193 7.14 14.71 -11.16
C VAL A 193 5.82 14.02 -10.84
N ASN A 194 4.71 14.54 -11.35
CA ASN A 194 3.39 13.94 -11.19
C ASN A 194 3.34 12.50 -11.71
N ASP A 195 3.85 12.26 -12.91
CA ASP A 195 3.78 10.96 -13.58
C ASP A 195 4.69 9.92 -12.89
N THR A 196 5.84 10.36 -12.35
CA THR A 196 6.69 9.50 -11.50
C THR A 196 6.01 9.18 -10.17
N ALA A 197 5.39 10.16 -9.50
CA ALA A 197 4.64 9.91 -8.27
C ALA A 197 3.47 8.93 -8.51
N ALA A 198 2.72 9.11 -9.59
CA ALA A 198 1.65 8.20 -10.01
C ALA A 198 2.19 6.78 -10.27
N SER A 199 3.30 6.66 -11.00
CA SER A 199 3.92 5.36 -11.31
C SER A 199 4.38 4.62 -10.06
N ILE A 200 4.88 5.33 -9.04
CA ILE A 200 5.24 4.75 -7.74
C ILE A 200 3.98 4.34 -6.98
N ASN A 201 2.98 5.21 -6.89
CA ASN A 201 1.71 4.96 -6.20
C ASN A 201 0.98 3.74 -6.76
N GLU A 202 1.08 3.51 -8.06
CA GLU A 202 0.45 2.41 -8.76
C GLU A 202 1.34 1.17 -8.87
N ASN A 203 2.63 1.24 -8.48
CA ASN A 203 3.57 0.16 -8.74
C ASN A 203 3.10 -1.17 -8.14
N PHE A 204 2.74 -1.14 -6.85
CA PHE A 204 2.15 -2.26 -6.13
C PHE A 204 0.67 -2.03 -5.81
N GLY A 205 -0.05 -1.49 -6.80
CA GLY A 205 -1.45 -1.08 -6.70
C GLY A 205 -2.34 -2.16 -6.07
N ASP A 206 -3.05 -1.76 -5.01
CA ASP A 206 -4.01 -2.59 -4.27
C ASP A 206 -3.45 -3.96 -3.83
N CYS A 207 -2.12 -4.05 -3.63
CA CYS A 207 -1.40 -5.29 -3.33
C CYS A 207 -1.51 -6.38 -4.43
N LYS A 208 -1.88 -6.02 -5.66
CA LYS A 208 -2.22 -6.98 -6.73
C LYS A 208 -1.29 -6.95 -7.92
N THR A 209 -0.55 -5.86 -8.09
CA THR A 209 0.30 -5.64 -9.25
C THR A 209 1.75 -5.44 -8.84
N ASP A 210 2.65 -5.65 -9.78
CA ASP A 210 4.02 -5.13 -9.71
C ASP A 210 4.38 -4.61 -11.10
N ASN A 211 4.30 -3.29 -11.27
CA ASN A 211 4.53 -2.62 -12.56
C ASN A 211 6.03 -2.49 -12.91
N LYS A 212 6.93 -3.00 -12.05
CA LYS A 212 8.38 -2.98 -12.24
C LYS A 212 8.88 -1.55 -12.53
N TYR A 213 8.37 -0.56 -11.80
CA TYR A 213 8.80 0.84 -11.86
C TYR A 213 9.84 1.16 -10.79
N ILE A 214 9.77 0.46 -9.66
CA ILE A 214 10.74 0.51 -8.57
C ILE A 214 11.25 -0.90 -8.25
N GLU A 215 12.46 -0.99 -7.68
CA GLU A 215 13.06 -2.24 -7.23
C GLU A 215 13.74 -2.08 -5.88
N THR A 216 13.98 -3.19 -5.17
CA THR A 216 14.79 -3.19 -3.95
C THR A 216 16.24 -2.84 -4.26
N SER A 217 16.87 -2.02 -3.43
CA SER A 217 18.26 -1.57 -3.60
C SER A 217 19.31 -2.70 -3.60
N LYS A 218 18.96 -3.91 -3.14
CA LYS A 218 19.87 -5.07 -2.97
C LYS A 218 20.39 -5.76 -4.26
N SER A 219 19.98 -5.36 -5.46
CA SER A 219 20.32 -6.13 -6.68
C SER A 219 21.73 -5.90 -7.25
N GLU A 220 22.52 -4.93 -6.79
CA GLU A 220 23.80 -4.57 -7.46
C GLU A 220 25.10 -5.04 -6.78
N SER A 221 25.08 -5.69 -5.61
CA SER A 221 26.32 -5.97 -4.86
C SER A 221 26.95 -7.38 -5.02
N SER A 222 26.51 -8.23 -5.95
CA SER A 222 26.95 -9.65 -5.97
C SER A 222 27.61 -10.14 -7.26
N ILE A 223 27.99 -9.27 -8.21
CA ILE A 223 28.75 -9.71 -9.41
C ILE A 223 29.97 -8.80 -9.63
N GLU A 224 30.92 -8.81 -8.69
CA GLU A 224 32.31 -8.43 -9.00
C GLU A 224 33.21 -9.67 -8.94
N GLN A 225 33.43 -10.24 -10.13
CA GLN A 225 34.66 -10.91 -10.59
C GLN A 225 35.20 -12.09 -9.75
N ILE A 226 34.69 -13.30 -10.02
CA ILE A 226 35.53 -14.50 -10.01
C ILE A 226 35.84 -14.86 -11.47
N GLY A 227 36.90 -14.23 -12.02
CA GLY A 227 37.56 -14.74 -13.22
C GLY A 227 38.44 -15.95 -12.85
N PRO A 228 38.46 -17.03 -13.66
CA PRO A 228 39.19 -18.26 -13.32
C PRO A 228 40.72 -18.10 -13.41
N PRO A 229 41.50 -18.99 -12.75
CA PRO A 229 42.94 -18.84 -12.51
C PRO A 229 43.84 -18.95 -13.74
#